data_AF-A0A959BPL7-F1
#
_entry.id   AF-A0A959BPL7-F1
#
_cell.length_a   1.000
_cell.length_b   1.000
_cell.length_c   1.000
_cell.angle_alpha   90.00
_cell.angle_beta   90.00
_cell.angle_gamma   90.00
#
_symmetry.space_group_name_H-M   'P 1'
#
loop_
_entity.id
_entity.type
_entity.pdbx_description
1 polymer ?
#
loop_
_entity_poly.entity_id
_entity_poly.type
_entity_poly.pdbx_seq_one_letter_code
_entity_poly.pdbx_strand_id
1 'polypeptide(L)'
;MHDFFSINRNALILRPTPALIDWANTVFPEDPIDYSEMDQHDEQDVFLLPDFGSTEETLEWLRENCEDFLAHILEDWCMDKSAWPSPLDWPLFERFFHYSIETSVVDTMDEDYDDPEEEDSDDFDEGEGFSDFDVEDN
;
A
#
# COMPACT_ATOMS: atom_id res chain seq x y z
N MET A 1 19.24 21.92 -3.23
CA MET A 1 19.70 20.56 -3.59
C MET A 1 18.77 19.67 -2.80
N HIS A 2 17.97 18.82 -3.44
CA HIS A 2 17.16 17.88 -2.65
C HIS A 2 18.10 16.87 -2.04
N ASP A 3 18.05 16.74 -0.72
CA ASP A 3 18.74 15.69 -0.02
C ASP A 3 17.95 14.39 -0.19
N PHE A 4 18.68 13.32 -0.46
CA PHE A 4 18.14 12.01 -0.80
C PHE A 4 18.46 11.10 0.39
N PHE A 5 17.43 10.65 1.11
CA PHE A 5 17.61 9.85 2.32
C PHE A 5 17.44 8.37 1.98
N SER A 6 18.49 7.58 2.15
CA SER A 6 18.39 6.12 2.02
C SER A 6 17.54 5.57 3.16
N ILE A 7 16.43 4.92 2.85
CA ILE A 7 15.66 4.19 3.85
C ILE A 7 16.31 2.81 4.08
N ASN A 8 16.41 2.38 5.35
CA ASN A 8 16.92 1.05 5.71
C ASN A 8 15.82 -0.01 5.50
N ARG A 9 15.36 -0.15 4.25
CA ARG A 9 14.28 -1.04 3.82
C ARG A 9 14.59 -1.58 2.42
N ASN A 10 14.16 -2.81 2.17
CA ASN A 10 14.18 -3.41 0.84
C ASN A 10 12.84 -3.15 0.13
N ALA A 11 12.83 -2.95 -1.18
CA ALA A 11 11.60 -2.91 -1.97
C ALA A 11 11.39 -4.26 -2.67
N LEU A 12 10.26 -4.89 -2.42
CA LEU A 12 9.76 -6.03 -3.18
C LEU A 12 8.81 -5.51 -4.26
N ILE A 13 9.17 -5.76 -5.51
CA ILE A 13 8.35 -5.41 -6.67
C ILE A 13 7.76 -6.70 -7.21
N LEU A 14 6.44 -6.79 -7.30
CA LEU A 14 5.70 -7.93 -7.86
C LEU A 14 5.03 -7.50 -9.15
N ARG A 15 5.42 -8.15 -10.25
CA ARG A 15 4.79 -7.95 -11.55
C ARG A 15 3.83 -9.10 -11.83
N PRO A 16 2.56 -8.83 -12.13
CA PRO A 16 1.63 -9.90 -12.50
C PRO A 16 2.10 -10.57 -13.79
N THR A 17 1.94 -11.89 -13.87
CA THR A 17 2.21 -12.68 -15.07
C THR A 17 0.90 -12.96 -15.82
N PRO A 18 0.97 -13.44 -17.07
CA PRO A 18 -0.23 -13.89 -17.79
C PRO A 18 -1.04 -14.95 -17.02
N ALA A 19 -0.38 -15.76 -16.18
CA ALA A 19 -1.05 -16.81 -15.42
C ALA A 19 -2.01 -16.27 -14.34
N LEU A 20 -1.72 -15.10 -13.76
CA LEU A 20 -2.63 -14.42 -12.85
C LEU A 20 -3.88 -13.95 -13.60
N ILE A 21 -3.68 -13.36 -14.79
CA ILE A 21 -4.77 -12.82 -15.63
C ILE A 21 -5.66 -13.94 -16.18
N ASP A 22 -5.05 -15.04 -16.62
CA ASP A 22 -5.79 -16.23 -17.04
C ASP A 22 -6.68 -16.78 -15.90
N TRP A 23 -6.17 -16.75 -14.66
CA TRP A 23 -6.97 -17.10 -13.50
C TRP A 23 -8.10 -16.08 -13.26
N ALA A 24 -7.80 -14.79 -13.27
CA ALA A 24 -8.81 -13.73 -13.08
C ALA A 24 -9.94 -13.84 -14.12
N ASN A 25 -9.60 -14.07 -15.39
CA ASN A 25 -10.55 -14.29 -16.49
C ASN A 25 -11.38 -15.58 -16.34
N THR A 26 -10.87 -16.57 -15.62
CA THR A 26 -11.63 -17.78 -15.27
C THR A 26 -12.66 -17.50 -14.18
N VAL A 27 -12.34 -16.57 -13.26
CA VAL A 27 -13.24 -16.17 -12.16
C VAL A 27 -14.31 -15.18 -12.66
N PHE A 28 -13.94 -14.23 -13.51
CA PHE A 28 -14.82 -13.21 -14.09
C PHE A 28 -14.91 -13.30 -15.62
N PRO A 29 -15.54 -14.35 -16.18
CA PRO A 29 -15.62 -14.55 -17.63
C PRO A 29 -16.46 -13.48 -18.35
N GLU A 30 -17.28 -12.72 -17.62
CA GLU A 30 -18.10 -11.63 -18.15
C GLU A 30 -17.30 -10.38 -18.58
N ASP A 31 -16.12 -10.16 -18.02
CA ASP A 31 -15.27 -8.99 -18.29
C ASP A 31 -13.79 -9.41 -18.37
N PRO A 32 -13.38 -10.09 -19.46
CA PRO A 32 -12.04 -10.62 -19.58
C PRO A 32 -11.01 -9.51 -19.83
N ILE A 33 -9.88 -9.61 -19.13
CA ILE A 33 -8.72 -8.72 -19.24
C ILE A 33 -7.71 -9.33 -20.21
N ASP A 34 -7.20 -8.54 -21.15
CA ASP A 34 -6.08 -8.94 -22.00
C ASP A 34 -4.75 -8.48 -21.40
N TYR A 35 -3.89 -9.44 -21.05
CA TYR A 35 -2.54 -9.16 -20.51
C TYR A 35 -1.68 -8.28 -21.44
N SER A 36 -1.94 -8.28 -22.75
CA SER A 36 -1.20 -7.43 -23.70
C SER A 36 -1.66 -5.97 -23.72
N GLU A 37 -2.86 -5.70 -23.19
CA GLU A 37 -3.42 -4.35 -23.04
C GLU A 37 -3.12 -3.73 -21.67
N MET A 38 -2.71 -4.56 -20.70
CA MET A 38 -2.23 -4.14 -19.38
C MET A 38 -0.96 -3.29 -19.49
N ASP A 39 -0.94 -2.14 -18.82
CA ASP A 39 0.28 -1.35 -18.69
C ASP A 39 1.16 -1.98 -17.61
N GLN A 40 2.04 -2.88 -18.05
CA GLN A 40 2.95 -3.62 -17.19
C GLN A 40 3.85 -2.73 -16.34
N HIS A 41 3.97 -1.43 -16.64
CA HIS A 41 4.72 -0.48 -15.82
C HIS A 41 3.92 0.05 -14.63
N ASP A 42 2.60 0.16 -14.77
CA ASP A 42 1.72 0.83 -13.79
C ASP A 42 0.95 -0.16 -12.90
N GLU A 43 0.87 -1.43 -13.29
CA GLU A 43 0.10 -2.47 -12.58
C GLU A 43 0.99 -3.39 -11.74
N GLN A 44 2.05 -2.84 -11.14
CA GLN A 44 2.97 -3.57 -10.26
C GLN A 44 2.69 -3.26 -8.79
N ASP A 45 2.71 -4.30 -7.95
CA ASP A 45 2.61 -4.13 -6.51
C ASP A 45 4.00 -3.94 -5.92
N VAL A 46 4.17 -2.91 -5.10
CA VAL A 46 5.46 -2.60 -4.45
C VAL A 46 5.29 -2.58 -2.94
N PHE A 47 6.05 -3.44 -2.26
CA PHE A 47 6.05 -3.56 -0.80
C PHE A 47 7.40 -3.14 -0.22
N LEU A 48 7.40 -2.32 0.83
CA LEU A 48 8.59 -2.04 1.61
C LEU A 48 8.77 -3.12 2.68
N LEU A 49 9.85 -3.88 2.54
CA LEU A 49 10.26 -4.93 3.45
C LEU A 49 11.33 -4.43 4.43
N PRO A 50 11.43 -5.03 5.63
CA PRO A 50 12.57 -4.81 6.53
C PRO A 50 13.91 -5.07 5.83
N ASP A 51 14.96 -4.44 6.34
CA ASP A 51 16.31 -4.81 5.97
C ASP A 51 16.71 -6.11 6.70
N PHE A 52 16.89 -7.18 5.93
CA PHE A 52 17.33 -8.49 6.44
C PHE A 52 18.85 -8.69 6.32
N GLY A 53 19.61 -7.68 5.87
CA GLY A 53 21.07 -7.74 5.73
C GLY A 53 21.55 -8.41 4.43
N SER A 54 20.79 -9.37 3.89
CA SER A 54 21.06 -9.98 2.58
C SER A 54 19.79 -10.26 1.78
N THR A 55 19.96 -10.34 0.45
CA THR A 55 18.87 -10.72 -0.47
C THR A 55 18.44 -12.17 -0.26
N GLU A 56 19.35 -13.06 0.15
CA GLU A 56 19.02 -14.46 0.45
C GLU A 56 18.11 -14.57 1.68
N GLU A 57 18.43 -13.88 2.78
CA GLU A 57 17.59 -13.85 3.99
C GLU A 57 16.23 -13.20 3.70
N THR A 58 16.20 -12.15 2.87
CA THR A 58 14.94 -11.53 2.43
C THR A 58 14.09 -12.51 1.63
N LEU A 59 14.71 -13.31 0.75
CA LEU A 59 14.01 -14.30 -0.07
C LEU A 59 13.48 -15.47 0.77
N GLU A 60 14.25 -15.94 1.75
CA GLU A 60 13.81 -16.96 2.70
C GLU A 60 12.59 -16.48 3.49
N TRP A 61 12.65 -15.26 4.04
CA TRP A 61 11.52 -14.66 4.72
C TRP A 61 10.31 -14.49 3.80
N LEU A 62 10.51 -14.04 2.56
CA LEU A 62 9.43 -13.91 1.58
C LEU A 62 8.76 -15.26 1.28
N ARG A 63 9.52 -16.35 1.19
CA ARG A 63 8.98 -17.70 0.98
C ARG A 63 8.10 -18.16 2.13
N GLU A 64 8.50 -17.87 3.36
CA GLU A 64 7.73 -18.21 4.55
C GLU A 64 6.43 -17.40 4.68
N ASN A 65 6.41 -16.17 4.14
CA ASN A 65 5.28 -15.24 4.25
C ASN A 65 4.52 -15.06 2.91
N CYS A 66 4.81 -15.87 1.88
CA CYS A 66 4.24 -15.68 0.54
C CYS A 66 2.71 -15.84 0.49
N GLU A 67 2.14 -16.61 1.42
CA GLU A 67 0.69 -16.78 1.58
C GLU A 67 -0.01 -15.44 1.85
N ASP A 68 0.57 -14.59 2.71
CA ASP A 68 -0.01 -13.29 3.05
C ASP A 68 0.01 -12.33 1.85
N PHE A 69 1.10 -12.31 1.08
CA PHE A 69 1.20 -11.51 -0.14
C PHE A 69 0.22 -11.99 -1.21
N LEU A 70 0.11 -13.30 -1.42
CA LEU A 70 -0.87 -13.88 -2.33
C LEU A 70 -2.28 -13.52 -1.92
N ALA A 71 -2.62 -13.68 -0.64
CA ALA A 71 -3.94 -13.38 -0.12
C ALA A 71 -4.29 -11.89 -0.30
N HIS A 72 -3.36 -10.99 -0.01
CA HIS A 72 -3.55 -9.55 -0.16
C HIS A 72 -3.87 -9.18 -1.62
N ILE A 73 -3.05 -9.63 -2.56
CA ILE A 73 -3.24 -9.30 -3.98
C ILE A 73 -4.51 -9.97 -4.51
N LEU A 74 -4.72 -11.27 -4.24
CA LEU A 74 -5.90 -11.99 -4.73
C LEU A 74 -7.21 -11.40 -4.20
N GLU A 75 -7.21 -10.75 -3.03
CA GLU A 75 -8.38 -10.05 -2.48
C GLU A 75 -8.74 -8.81 -3.29
N ASP A 76 -7.75 -8.10 -3.86
CA ASP A 76 -7.98 -6.98 -4.77
C ASP A 76 -8.60 -7.43 -6.10
N TRP A 77 -8.23 -8.62 -6.59
CA TRP A 77 -8.82 -9.21 -7.80
C TRP A 77 -10.19 -9.83 -7.54
N CYS A 78 -10.35 -10.59 -6.46
CA CYS A 78 -11.56 -11.31 -6.14
C CYS A 78 -11.77 -11.41 -4.63
N MET A 79 -12.81 -10.78 -4.11
CA MET A 79 -13.16 -10.86 -2.68
C MET A 79 -13.69 -12.25 -2.26
N ASP A 80 -14.13 -13.09 -3.22
CA ASP A 80 -14.61 -14.44 -2.92
C ASP A 80 -13.45 -15.44 -2.79
N LYS A 81 -13.07 -15.70 -1.53
CA LYS A 81 -12.00 -16.64 -1.15
C LYS A 81 -12.25 -18.07 -1.60
N SER A 82 -13.48 -18.45 -1.95
CA SER A 82 -13.76 -19.80 -2.46
C SER A 82 -13.33 -20.01 -3.91
N ALA A 83 -13.16 -18.91 -4.67
CA ALA A 83 -12.66 -18.91 -6.05
C ALA A 83 -11.13 -18.86 -6.15
N TRP A 84 -10.45 -18.67 -5.01
CA TRP A 84 -8.99 -18.55 -4.97
C TRP A 84 -8.31 -19.88 -5.29
N PRO A 85 -7.12 -19.86 -5.90
CA PRO A 85 -6.31 -21.05 -6.06
C PRO A 85 -5.91 -21.60 -4.68
N SER A 86 -5.83 -22.92 -4.56
CA SER A 86 -5.36 -23.60 -3.35
C SER A 86 -4.39 -24.72 -3.72
N PRO A 87 -3.24 -24.85 -3.04
CA PRO A 87 -2.76 -24.02 -1.92
C PRO A 87 -2.16 -22.67 -2.37
N LEU A 88 -2.12 -21.69 -1.45
CA LEU A 88 -1.39 -20.43 -1.61
C LEU A 88 0.08 -20.65 -1.19
N ASP A 89 0.86 -21.29 -2.08
CA ASP A 89 2.23 -21.68 -1.81
C ASP A 89 3.25 -20.96 -2.69
N TRP A 90 4.54 -21.16 -2.41
CA TRP A 90 5.63 -20.56 -3.19
C TRP A 90 5.58 -20.89 -4.70
N PRO A 91 5.30 -22.14 -5.13
CA PRO A 91 5.05 -22.43 -6.54
C PRO A 91 3.94 -21.60 -7.18
N LEU A 92 2.83 -21.35 -6.48
CA LEU A 92 1.78 -20.46 -6.97
C LEU A 92 2.29 -19.02 -7.11
N PHE A 93 3.02 -18.54 -6.10
CA PHE A 93 3.62 -17.22 -6.09
C PHE A 93 4.54 -17.01 -7.31
N GLU A 94 5.48 -17.92 -7.57
CA GLU A 94 6.39 -17.83 -8.73
C GLU A 94 5.67 -17.95 -10.08
N ARG A 95 4.49 -18.59 -10.09
CA ARG A 95 3.68 -18.69 -11.30
C ARG A 95 2.93 -17.40 -11.58
N PHE A 96 2.39 -16.76 -10.55
CA PHE A 96 1.55 -15.57 -10.66
C PHE A 96 2.34 -14.27 -10.74
N PHE A 97 3.56 -14.25 -10.19
CA PHE A 97 4.36 -13.04 -10.12
C PHE A 97 5.79 -13.23 -10.59
N HIS A 98 6.30 -12.25 -11.33
CA HIS A 98 7.73 -12.02 -11.45
C HIS A 98 8.16 -11.02 -10.38
N TYR A 99 9.03 -11.44 -9.47
CA TYR A 99 9.46 -10.61 -8.34
C TYR A 99 10.88 -10.06 -8.51
N SER A 100 11.11 -8.83 -8.02
CA SER A 100 12.44 -8.23 -7.83
C SER A 100 12.57 -7.72 -6.41
N ILE A 101 13.77 -7.84 -5.83
CA ILE A 101 14.10 -7.29 -4.51
C ILE A 101 15.20 -6.25 -4.70
N GLU A 102 14.88 -4.99 -4.45
CA GLU A 102 15.81 -3.87 -4.52
C GLU A 102 16.24 -3.45 -3.12
N THR A 103 17.54 -3.38 -2.87
CA THR A 103 18.09 -3.04 -1.54
C THR A 103 18.38 -1.56 -1.34
N SER A 104 18.30 -0.77 -2.40
CA SER A 104 18.59 0.67 -2.38
C SER A 104 17.31 1.44 -2.66
N VAL A 105 16.58 1.78 -1.60
CA VAL A 105 15.41 2.66 -1.68
C VAL A 105 15.77 4.00 -1.06
N VAL A 106 15.44 5.07 -1.77
CA VAL A 106 15.81 6.44 -1.40
C VAL A 106 14.55 7.27 -1.38
N ASP A 107 14.25 7.83 -0.21
CA ASP A 107 13.22 8.85 -0.07
C ASP A 107 13.73 10.17 -0.65
N THR A 108 12.83 10.85 -1.35
CA THR A 108 13.10 12.11 -2.04
C THR A 108 12.53 13.32 -1.29
N MET A 109 11.74 13.07 -0.23
CA MET A 109 11.23 14.10 0.67
C MET A 109 12.15 14.25 1.89
N ASP A 110 12.27 15.50 2.35
CA ASP A 110 13.00 15.86 3.57
C ASP A 110 12.25 15.36 4.82
N GLU A 111 12.98 15.00 5.88
CA GLU A 111 12.43 14.54 7.18
C GLU A 111 11.52 15.57 7.88
N ASP A 112 11.40 16.80 7.35
CA ASP A 112 10.70 17.94 7.97
C ASP A 112 9.15 17.94 7.78
N TYR A 113 8.51 16.80 7.51
CA TYR A 113 7.05 16.72 7.70
C TYR A 113 6.74 16.49 9.19
N ASP A 114 7.16 17.45 10.02
CA ASP A 114 6.61 17.64 11.36
C ASP A 114 5.15 18.01 11.17
N ASP A 115 4.28 17.13 11.63
CA ASP A 115 2.84 17.34 11.82
C ASP A 115 2.65 18.72 12.46
N PRO A 116 2.02 19.71 11.80
CA PRO A 116 1.64 20.92 12.50
C PRO A 116 0.58 20.48 13.49
N GLU A 117 1.01 20.30 14.75
CA GLU A 117 0.14 20.13 15.91
C GLU A 117 -1.10 21.01 15.70
N GLU A 118 -2.29 20.39 15.77
CA GLU A 118 -3.57 21.08 15.66
C GLU A 118 -3.51 22.37 16.48
N GLU A 119 -3.34 23.52 15.81
CA GLU A 119 -3.38 24.82 16.49
C GLU A 119 -4.77 24.95 17.08
N ASP A 120 -4.82 24.85 18.41
CA ASP A 120 -5.98 25.13 19.26
C ASP A 120 -6.76 26.30 18.66
N SER A 121 -7.90 25.98 18.04
CA SER A 121 -8.74 26.97 17.39
C SER A 121 -9.30 27.91 18.46
N ASP A 122 -8.63 29.05 18.56
CA ASP A 122 -9.13 30.39 18.84
C ASP A 122 -10.03 30.55 20.08
N ASP A 123 -9.37 31.03 21.14
CA ASP A 123 -9.73 32.25 21.88
C ASP A 123 -11.12 32.81 21.51
N PHE A 124 -12.11 32.45 22.31
CA PHE A 124 -13.44 33.07 22.31
C PHE A 124 -13.31 34.50 22.84
N ASP A 125 -13.21 35.46 21.91
CA ASP A 125 -13.14 36.91 22.15
C ASP A 125 -14.25 37.40 23.09
N GLU A 126 -13.86 37.80 24.30
CA GLU A 126 -14.71 38.53 25.25
C GLU A 126 -14.83 40.00 24.82
N GLY A 127 -16.06 40.42 24.49
CA GLY A 127 -16.50 41.81 24.49
C GLY A 127 -16.73 42.38 23.08
N GLU A 128 -17.92 42.85 22.71
CA GLU A 128 -18.66 43.91 23.40
C GLU A 128 -20.07 44.04 22.78
N GLY A 129 -21.07 44.30 23.63
CA GLY A 129 -22.14 45.25 23.30
C GLY A 129 -23.50 44.70 22.88
N PHE A 130 -24.38 44.41 23.85
CA PHE A 130 -25.78 44.86 23.76
C PHE A 130 -26.26 45.41 25.11
N SER A 131 -26.24 46.75 25.15
CA SER A 131 -27.04 47.73 25.89
C SER A 131 -28.04 47.25 26.96
N ASP A 132 -27.94 47.92 28.11
CA ASP A 132 -28.98 48.24 29.10
C ASP A 132 -30.41 47.82 28.73
N PHE A 133 -30.94 46.89 29.52
CA PHE A 133 -32.35 46.95 29.87
C PHE A 133 -32.50 46.73 31.38
N ASP A 134 -32.64 47.84 32.09
CA ASP A 134 -33.18 47.90 33.43
C ASP A 134 -34.51 47.13 33.50
N VAL A 135 -34.58 46.12 34.36
CA VAL A 135 -35.86 45.67 34.91
C VAL A 135 -35.72 45.76 36.42
N GLU A 136 -36.23 46.87 36.94
CA GLU A 136 -36.51 47.05 38.37
C GLU A 136 -37.50 45.99 38.84
N ASP A 137 -37.24 45.46 40.04
CA ASP A 137 -38.21 44.70 40.85
C ASP A 137 -39.52 45.48 41.00
N ASN A 138 -40.65 44.86 40.61
CA ASN A 138 -41.91 44.84 41.38
C ASN A 138 -42.96 43.87 40.79
#